data_AF-A0A846Q2N6-F1
#
_entry.id   AF-A0A846Q2N6-F1
#
_cell.length_a   1.000
_cell.length_b   1.000
_cell.length_c   1.000
_cell.angle_alpha   90.00
_cell.angle_beta   90.00
_cell.angle_gamma   90.00
#
_symmetry.space_group_name_H-M   'P 1'
#
loop_
_entity.id
_entity.type
_entity.pdbx_description
1 polymer ?
#
loop_
_entity_poly.entity_id
_entity_poly.type
_entity_poly.pdbx_seq_one_letter_code
_entity_poly.pdbx_strand_id
1 'polypeptide(L)'
;MKNKILLPLAVFIALVFASSAYAQVSYFPHQFYGSVTINGAPAPNGVLVSAKHNGKDVEGGLTNGGKYGYEYPGFVVALHSS
;
A
#
# COMPACT_ATOMS: atom_id res chain seq x y z
N MET A 1 -8.56 53.12 21.95
CA MET A 1 -7.12 52.81 21.79
C MET A 1 -7.02 51.54 20.95
N LYS A 2 -6.41 51.57 19.76
CA LYS A 2 -6.25 50.36 18.93
C LYS A 2 -5.23 49.45 19.64
N ASN A 3 -5.68 48.32 20.18
CA ASN A 3 -4.80 47.36 20.86
C ASN A 3 -3.82 46.76 19.83
N LYS A 4 -2.62 47.34 19.76
CA LYS A 4 -1.56 46.96 18.80
C LYS A 4 -1.05 45.52 18.98
N ILE A 5 -1.43 44.87 20.09
CA ILE A 5 -1.00 43.53 20.50
C ILE A 5 -1.99 42.44 20.02
N LEU A 6 -3.24 42.80 19.71
CA LEU A 6 -4.25 41.81 19.31
C LEU A 6 -3.95 41.16 17.95
N LEU A 7 -3.45 41.95 17.00
CA LEU A 7 -3.10 41.45 15.67
C LEU A 7 -1.93 40.45 15.69
N PRO A 8 -0.76 40.75 16.30
CA PRO A 8 0.33 39.77 16.35
C PRO A 8 -0.03 38.52 17.15
N LEU A 9 -0.85 38.62 18.20
CA LEU A 9 -1.31 37.47 18.98
C LEU A 9 -2.22 36.55 18.16
N ALA A 10 -3.16 37.12 17.39
CA ALA A 10 -4.02 36.34 16.50
C ALA A 10 -3.23 35.63 15.40
N VAL A 11 -2.21 36.31 14.84
CA VAL A 11 -1.31 35.72 13.84
C VAL A 11 -0.50 34.57 14.45
N PHE A 12 0.05 34.75 15.66
CA PHE A 12 0.79 33.70 16.36
C PHE A 12 -0.07 32.46 16.64
N ILE A 13 -1.31 32.66 17.08
CA ILE A 13 -2.27 31.58 17.32
C ILE A 13 -2.56 30.82 16.01
N ALA A 14 -2.84 31.53 14.91
CA ALA A 14 -3.09 30.90 13.62
C ALA A 14 -1.89 30.07 13.11
N LEU A 15 -0.66 30.53 13.35
CA LEU A 15 0.56 29.80 13.00
C LEU A 15 0.73 28.49 13.81
N VAL A 16 0.36 28.49 15.09
CA VAL A 16 0.45 27.29 15.94
C VAL A 16 -0.56 26.23 15.50
N PHE A 17 -1.78 26.62 15.15
CA PHE A 17 -2.85 25.69 14.75
C PHE A 17 -2.73 25.17 13.30
N ALA A 18 -1.89 25.78 12.46
CA ALA A 18 -1.67 25.33 11.08
C ALA A 18 -0.72 24.12 10.95
N SER A 19 -0.13 23.63 12.05
CA SER A 19 0.99 22.69 12.03
C SER A 19 0.64 21.21 12.25
N SER A 20 -0.61 20.77 11.99
CA SER A 20 -0.91 19.34 11.93
C SER A 20 -0.38 18.73 10.63
N ALA A 21 0.93 18.45 10.60
CA ALA A 21 1.52 17.60 9.58
C ALA A 21 1.09 16.15 9.84
N TYR A 22 0.12 15.65 9.09
CA TYR A 22 -0.19 14.22 9.09
C TYR A 22 0.97 13.49 8.40
N ALA A 23 1.62 12.59 9.12
CA ALA A 23 2.57 11.67 8.51
C ALA A 23 1.77 10.70 7.63
N GLN A 24 1.69 10.99 6.33
CA GLN A 24 1.14 10.05 5.36
C GLN A 24 2.14 8.90 5.22
N VAL A 25 1.79 7.73 5.76
CA VAL A 25 2.57 6.51 5.54
C VAL A 25 2.48 6.19 4.05
N SER A 26 3.58 6.38 3.33
CA SER A 26 3.69 5.93 1.95
C SER A 26 3.89 4.42 1.96
N TYR A 27 2.81 3.66 1.78
CA TYR A 27 2.90 2.22 1.59
C TYR A 27 3.47 1.99 0.19
N PHE A 28 4.75 1.65 0.11
CA PHE A 28 5.33 1.20 -1.14
C PHE A 28 4.66 -0.14 -1.51
N PRO A 29 4.10 -0.28 -2.72
CA PRO A 29 3.48 -1.54 -3.13
C PRO A 29 4.49 -2.69 -3.07
N HIS A 30 4.12 -3.79 -2.41
CA HIS A 30 4.96 -4.99 -2.35
C HIS A 30 4.66 -5.88 -3.55
N GLN A 31 5.69 -6.21 -4.35
CA GLN A 31 5.58 -7.18 -5.43
C GLN A 31 5.96 -8.58 -4.94
N PHE A 32 5.14 -9.57 -5.26
CA PHE A 32 5.37 -10.98 -5.01
C PHE A 32 5.62 -11.70 -6.34
N TYR A 33 6.63 -12.56 -6.38
CA TYR A 33 6.89 -13.43 -7.52
C TYR A 33 7.62 -14.68 -7.06
N GLY A 34 7.54 -15.75 -7.85
CA GLY A 34 8.21 -16.98 -7.50
C GLY A 34 7.76 -18.17 -8.33
N SER A 35 8.19 -19.35 -7.90
CA SER A 35 7.79 -20.64 -8.47
C SER A 35 6.85 -21.35 -7.49
N VAL A 36 5.87 -22.07 -8.04
CA VAL A 36 4.90 -22.85 -7.28
C VAL A 36 4.77 -24.25 -7.90
N THR A 37 4.64 -25.24 -7.03
CA THR A 37 4.46 -26.64 -7.40
C THR A 37 3.15 -27.18 -6.83
N ILE A 38 2.56 -28.14 -7.53
CA ILE A 38 1.39 -28.92 -7.10
C ILE A 38 1.77 -30.38 -7.25
N ASN A 39 1.73 -31.13 -6.15
CA ASN A 39 2.13 -32.54 -6.10
C ASN A 39 3.57 -32.79 -6.62
N GLY A 40 4.49 -31.86 -6.34
CA GLY A 40 5.89 -31.96 -6.75
C GLY A 40 6.19 -31.59 -8.22
N ALA A 41 5.17 -31.40 -9.04
CA ALA A 41 5.32 -30.87 -10.40
C ALA A 41 5.10 -29.34 -10.42
N PRO A 42 5.68 -28.58 -11.37
CA PRO A 42 5.34 -27.18 -11.58
C PRO A 42 3.82 -27.00 -11.71
N ALA A 43 3.27 -25.96 -11.10
CA ALA A 43 1.84 -25.70 -11.21
C ALA A 43 1.43 -25.50 -12.69
N PRO A 44 0.27 -26.04 -13.13
CA PRO A 44 -0.28 -25.78 -14.46
C PRO A 44 -0.45 -24.30 -14.71
N ASN A 45 -0.56 -23.89 -15.98
CA ASN A 45 -0.85 -22.51 -16.34
C ASN A 45 -2.27 -22.12 -15.89
N GLY A 46 -2.45 -20.86 -15.48
CA GLY A 46 -3.75 -20.32 -15.08
C GLY A 46 -4.21 -20.68 -13.67
N VAL A 47 -3.34 -21.25 -12.83
CA VAL A 47 -3.62 -21.42 -11.40
C VAL A 47 -3.45 -20.07 -10.71
N LEU A 48 -4.42 -19.68 -9.89
CA LEU A 48 -4.36 -18.44 -9.11
C LEU A 48 -3.52 -18.64 -7.85
N VAL A 49 -2.48 -17.82 -7.68
CA VAL A 49 -1.75 -17.64 -6.43
C VAL A 49 -2.23 -16.35 -5.78
N SER A 50 -2.96 -16.45 -4.66
CA SER A 50 -3.60 -15.32 -3.98
C SER A 50 -2.87 -14.93 -2.69
N ALA A 51 -2.66 -13.62 -2.47
CA ALA A 51 -2.27 -13.09 -1.17
C ALA A 51 -3.53 -12.83 -0.34
N LYS A 52 -3.47 -13.21 0.94
CA LYS A 52 -4.54 -12.98 1.90
C LYS A 52 -4.09 -12.07 3.03
N HIS A 53 -4.91 -11.08 3.37
CA HIS A 53 -4.76 -10.23 4.55
C HIS A 53 -6.04 -10.31 5.37
N ASN A 54 -5.94 -10.66 6.66
CA ASN A 54 -7.10 -10.85 7.55
C ASN A 54 -8.17 -11.79 6.97
N GLY A 55 -7.75 -12.87 6.29
CA GLY A 55 -8.64 -13.86 5.68
C GLY A 55 -9.30 -13.44 4.36
N LYS A 56 -9.07 -12.21 3.89
CA LYS A 56 -9.58 -11.71 2.60
C LYS A 56 -8.49 -11.77 1.54
N ASP A 57 -8.86 -12.16 0.33
CA ASP A 57 -7.97 -12.02 -0.83
C ASP A 57 -7.74 -10.54 -1.11
N VAL A 58 -6.47 -10.15 -1.21
CA VAL A 58 -6.07 -8.75 -1.48
C VAL A 58 -5.54 -8.54 -2.88
N GLU A 59 -4.88 -9.54 -3.46
CA GLU A 59 -4.38 -9.53 -4.84
C GLU A 59 -3.95 -10.97 -5.21
N GLY A 60 -3.69 -11.24 -6.49
CA GLY A 60 -3.09 -12.49 -6.92
C GLY A 60 -2.39 -12.44 -8.27
N GLY A 61 -1.69 -13.51 -8.61
CA GLY A 61 -1.07 -13.72 -9.91
C GLY A 61 -1.40 -15.10 -10.47
N LEU A 62 -1.65 -15.16 -11.78
CA LEU A 62 -1.80 -16.44 -12.48
C LEU A 62 -0.44 -17.07 -12.73
N THR A 63 -0.41 -18.39 -12.68
CA THR A 63 0.79 -19.16 -13.01
C THR A 63 1.01 -19.23 -14.52
N ASN A 64 2.27 -19.17 -14.93
CA ASN A 64 2.74 -19.51 -16.27
C ASN A 64 4.05 -20.31 -16.13
N GLY A 65 4.04 -21.56 -16.59
CA GLY A 65 5.17 -22.49 -16.45
C GLY A 65 5.57 -22.75 -14.99
N GLY A 66 4.59 -22.79 -14.07
CA GLY A 66 4.83 -22.92 -12.63
C GLY A 66 5.41 -21.68 -11.95
N LYS A 67 5.42 -20.51 -12.61
CA LYS A 67 5.88 -19.24 -12.03
C LYS A 67 4.73 -18.24 -11.93
N TYR A 68 4.77 -17.31 -10.98
CA TYR A 68 3.79 -16.23 -10.81
C TYR A 68 4.49 -14.89 -10.59
N GLY A 69 3.80 -13.78 -10.89
CA GLY A 69 4.22 -12.43 -10.53
C GLY A 69 5.33 -11.79 -11.37
N TYR A 70 5.84 -12.51 -12.39
CA TYR A 70 6.85 -12.02 -13.34
C TYR A 70 6.26 -11.26 -14.54
N GLU A 71 4.98 -11.48 -14.86
CA GLU A 71 4.29 -10.83 -15.97
C GLU A 71 3.71 -9.49 -15.53
N TYR A 72 3.74 -8.47 -16.40
CA TYR A 72 3.14 -7.16 -16.14
C TYR A 72 1.60 -7.26 -16.13
N PRO A 73 0.87 -6.65 -15.17
CA PRO A 73 1.28 -5.62 -14.20
C PRO A 73 2.01 -6.10 -12.94
N GLY A 74 2.35 -7.38 -12.83
CA GLY A 74 2.98 -8.00 -11.66
C GLY A 74 1.93 -8.33 -10.59
N PHE A 75 2.26 -9.27 -9.70
CA PHE A 75 1.43 -9.52 -8.52
C PHE A 75 1.86 -8.55 -7.43
N VAL A 76 1.17 -7.40 -7.38
CA VAL A 76 1.52 -6.25 -6.55
C VAL A 76 0.44 -5.96 -5.51
N VAL A 77 0.76 -6.13 -4.23
CA VAL A 77 -0.15 -5.80 -3.13
C VAL A 77 0.12 -4.38 -2.66
N ALA A 78 -0.84 -3.49 -2.89
CA ALA A 78 -0.88 -2.18 -2.23
C ALA A 78 -1.69 -2.33 -0.93
N LEU A 79 -1.01 -2.34 0.21
CA LEU A 79 -1.70 -2.26 1.50
C LEU A 79 -2.29 -0.86 1.64
N HIS A 80 -3.56 -0.67 1.31
CA HIS A 80 -4.31 0.48 1.80
C HIS A 80 -4.68 0.19 3.25
N SER A 81 -4.15 0.99 4.18
CA SER A 81 -4.68 1.00 5.56
C SER A 81 -6.16 1.31 5.49
N SER A 82 -6.94 0.31 5.90
CA SER A 82 -8.41 0.33 5.98
C SER A 82 -8.89 1.32 7.01
#